data_AF-A0A7S2DY18-F1
#
_entry.id   AF-A0A7S2DY18-F1
#
_cell.length_a   1.000
_cell.length_b   1.000
_cell.length_c   1.000
_cell.angle_alpha   90.00
_cell.angle_beta   90.00
_cell.angle_gamma   90.00
#
_symmetry.space_group_name_H-M   'P 1'
#
loop_
_entity.id
_entity.type
_entity.pdbx_description
1 polymer ?
#
loop_
_entity_poly.entity_id
_entity_poly.type
_entity_poly.pdbx_seq_one_letter_code
_entity_poly.pdbx_strand_id
1 'polypeptide(L)'
;LRIRQQVAKTKTCARSQVPFNLQRKCHEAAVTPETEEKATMSPVAGRTQMPASARVWSDSPHGDAGLYGEVQRFYSGSGYSLDIPPRNVTMSHWRDTLHLINTALSDAWLSTNTRLVTIEMLMENKELGGHVVVKLAVECTAAG
;
A
#
# COMPACT_ATOMS: atom_id res chain seq x y z
N LEU A 1 11.82 -7.19 1.15
CA LEU A 1 10.49 -7.23 0.48
C LEU A 1 9.67 -6.13 1.12
N ARG A 2 8.97 -5.32 0.34
CA ARG A 2 8.07 -4.28 0.83
C ARG A 2 6.69 -4.47 0.21
N ILE A 3 5.66 -4.31 1.02
CA ILE A 3 4.27 -4.20 0.54
C ILE A 3 3.82 -2.78 0.86
N ARG A 4 3.38 -2.01 -0.14
CA ARG A 4 2.95 -0.61 0.04
C ARG A 4 1.60 -0.38 -0.59
N GLN A 5 0.77 0.44 0.04
CA GLN A 5 -0.54 0.81 -0.44
C GLN A 5 -0.73 2.33 -0.45
N GLN A 6 -1.45 2.82 -1.46
CA GLN A 6 -1.99 4.17 -1.49
C GLN A 6 -3.50 4.16 -1.44
N VAL A 7 -4.03 5.13 -0.70
CA VAL A 7 -5.43 5.19 -0.30
C VAL A 7 -5.99 6.57 -0.60
N ALA A 8 -7.16 6.60 -1.21
CA ALA A 8 -7.89 7.81 -1.53
C ALA A 8 -8.75 8.27 -0.35
N LYS A 9 -8.87 9.59 -0.17
CA LYS A 9 -9.76 10.19 0.82
C LYS A 9 -11.21 9.86 0.55
N THR A 10 -12.00 9.84 1.62
CA THR A 10 -13.46 9.82 1.51
C THR A 10 -13.96 11.18 1.04
N LYS A 11 -15.00 11.17 0.19
CA LYS A 11 -15.65 12.38 -0.32
C LYS A 11 -17.17 12.27 -0.25
N THR A 12 -17.83 13.42 -0.38
CA THR A 12 -19.28 13.46 -0.53
C THR A 12 -19.68 12.81 -1.86
N CYS A 13 -20.63 11.89 -1.81
CA CYS A 13 -21.16 11.25 -3.00
C CYS A 13 -21.90 12.25 -3.88
N ALA A 14 -21.58 12.28 -5.19
CA ALA A 14 -22.28 13.11 -6.16
C ALA A 14 -23.76 12.70 -6.29
N ARG A 15 -24.08 11.42 -6.09
CA ARG A 15 -25.44 10.90 -6.11
C ARG A 15 -26.03 10.92 -4.70
N SER A 16 -26.85 11.93 -4.43
CA SER A 16 -27.51 12.12 -3.13
C SER A 16 -28.80 11.30 -2.96
N GLN A 17 -29.39 10.83 -4.07
CA GLN A 17 -30.67 10.10 -4.08
C GLN A 17 -30.51 8.56 -4.03
N VAL A 18 -29.47 8.07 -3.34
CA VAL A 18 -29.31 6.62 -3.13
C VAL A 18 -30.09 6.24 -1.88
N PRO A 19 -30.96 5.20 -1.92
CA PRO A 19 -31.63 4.68 -0.73
C PRO A 19 -30.63 4.41 0.40
N PHE A 20 -31.00 4.73 1.64
CA PHE A 20 -30.07 4.68 2.79
C PHE A 20 -29.38 3.32 2.96
N ASN A 21 -30.09 2.23 2.66
CA ASN A 21 -29.56 0.86 2.69
C ASN A 21 -28.53 0.54 1.59
N LEU A 22 -28.37 1.40 0.59
CA LEU A 22 -27.41 1.29 -0.50
C LEU A 22 -26.36 2.41 -0.49
N GLN A 23 -26.46 3.36 0.44
CA GLN A 23 -25.47 4.43 0.58
C GLN A 23 -24.14 3.85 1.04
N ARG A 24 -23.16 3.84 0.13
CA ARG A 24 -21.77 3.55 0.44
C ARG A 24 -20.99 4.86 0.59
N LYS A 25 -19.90 4.82 1.34
CA LYS A 25 -18.93 5.92 1.35
C LYS A 25 -18.37 6.08 -0.07
N CYS A 26 -18.29 7.32 -0.54
CA CYS A 26 -17.62 7.64 -1.79
C CYS A 26 -16.17 8.00 -1.51
N HIS A 27 -15.30 7.66 -2.45
CA HIS A 27 -13.88 7.90 -2.34
C HIS A 27 -13.37 8.62 -3.58
N GLU A 28 -12.24 9.32 -3.45
CA GLU A 28 -11.62 9.91 -4.63
C GLU A 28 -11.19 8.85 -5.64
N ALA A 29 -11.25 9.22 -6.92
CA ALA A 29 -10.91 8.29 -7.99
C ALA A 29 -9.39 8.09 -8.12
N ALA A 30 -8.64 9.12 -7.74
CA ALA A 30 -7.19 9.17 -7.81
C ALA A 30 -6.58 9.43 -6.42
N VAL A 31 -5.28 9.15 -6.29
CA VAL A 31 -4.47 9.52 -5.12
C VAL A 31 -3.43 10.56 -5.53
N THR A 32 -3.65 11.79 -5.10
CA THR A 32 -2.77 12.95 -5.26
C THR A 32 -2.41 13.48 -3.87
N PRO A 33 -1.43 14.39 -3.73
CA PRO A 33 -1.11 15.00 -2.43
C PRO A 33 -2.33 15.61 -1.71
N GLU A 34 -3.33 16.08 -2.47
CA GLU A 34 -4.57 16.65 -1.93
C GLU A 34 -5.59 15.59 -1.53
N THR A 35 -5.58 14.44 -2.21
CA THR A 35 -6.60 13.37 -2.13
C THR A 35 -6.11 12.11 -1.44
N GLU A 36 -4.88 12.07 -0.92
CA GLU A 36 -4.32 10.95 -0.16
C GLU A 36 -4.83 10.88 1.28
N GLU A 37 -5.35 9.72 1.70
CA GLU A 37 -5.83 9.49 3.06
C GLU A 37 -4.65 9.23 3.99
N LYS A 38 -4.26 10.24 4.79
CA LYS A 38 -3.11 10.17 5.72
C LYS A 38 -3.47 9.73 7.14
N ALA A 39 -4.66 9.19 7.37
CA ALA A 39 -5.10 8.87 8.72
C ALA A 39 -4.22 7.78 9.36
N THR A 40 -3.85 7.96 10.62
CA THR A 40 -3.18 6.90 11.39
C THR A 40 -4.22 5.84 11.75
N MET A 41 -4.03 4.60 11.29
CA MET A 41 -4.87 3.48 11.71
C MET A 41 -4.39 2.85 13.05
N SER A 42 -3.36 3.44 13.71
CA SER A 42 -2.78 3.00 15.01
C SER A 42 -1.83 4.07 15.60
N PRO A 43 -1.67 4.24 16.93
CA PRO A 43 -0.86 5.31 17.54
C PRO A 43 0.69 5.15 17.47
N VAL A 44 1.22 4.26 16.63
CA VAL A 44 2.67 3.97 16.53
C VAL A 44 3.32 4.80 15.42
N ALA A 45 4.60 5.17 15.54
CA ALA A 45 5.33 5.90 14.49
C ALA A 45 5.56 5.05 13.22
N GLY A 46 5.49 5.69 12.04
CA GLY A 46 5.54 5.04 10.73
C GLY A 46 6.92 4.53 10.32
N ARG A 47 6.91 3.55 9.40
CA ARG A 47 8.06 2.76 8.90
C ARG A 47 8.95 2.15 10.00
N THR A 48 8.46 1.07 10.58
CA THR A 48 9.30 0.14 11.36
C THR A 48 9.03 -1.30 10.91
N GLN A 49 9.93 -2.25 11.18
CA GLN A 49 9.74 -3.68 10.86
C GLN A 49 8.63 -4.36 11.70
N MET A 50 7.68 -3.58 12.22
CA MET A 50 6.61 -4.03 13.10
C MET A 50 5.26 -4.03 12.36
N PRO A 51 4.39 -5.01 12.60
CA PRO A 51 3.04 -5.05 12.01
C PRO A 51 2.25 -3.74 12.16
N ALA A 52 2.39 -3.06 13.29
CA ALA A 52 1.68 -1.81 13.59
C ALA A 52 2.09 -0.63 12.69
N SER A 53 3.29 -0.65 12.09
CA SER A 53 3.77 0.43 11.23
C SER A 53 3.11 0.42 9.85
N ALA A 54 2.61 -0.73 9.41
CA ALA A 54 1.85 -0.88 8.16
C ALA A 54 0.55 -0.10 8.15
N ARG A 55 0.14 0.42 9.31
CA ARG A 55 -1.08 1.22 9.54
C ARG A 55 -0.81 2.72 9.68
N VAL A 56 0.44 3.13 9.48
CA VAL A 56 0.88 4.51 9.66
C VAL A 56 1.27 5.05 8.30
N TRP A 57 0.69 6.19 7.94
CA TRP A 57 1.03 6.85 6.71
C TRP A 57 2.49 7.31 6.72
N SER A 58 3.19 7.09 5.60
CA SER A 58 4.50 7.65 5.37
C SER A 58 4.46 8.51 4.13
N ASP A 59 4.94 9.75 4.23
CA ASP A 59 5.33 10.51 3.04
C ASP A 59 6.49 9.79 2.33
N SER A 60 6.70 10.11 1.06
CA SER A 60 7.75 9.48 0.24
C SER A 60 9.13 9.90 0.76
N PRO A 61 9.93 9.02 1.40
CA PRO A 61 11.28 9.39 1.78
C PRO A 61 12.16 9.55 0.55
N HIS A 62 13.30 10.22 0.74
CA HIS A 62 14.32 10.36 -0.28
C HIS A 62 14.77 8.97 -0.76
N GLY A 63 14.48 8.66 -2.03
CA GLY A 63 14.84 7.39 -2.68
C GLY A 63 13.67 6.51 -3.12
N ASP A 64 12.46 6.73 -2.62
CA ASP A 64 11.29 6.01 -3.13
C ASP A 64 10.82 6.63 -4.45
N ALA A 65 11.11 5.94 -5.56
CA ALA A 65 10.67 6.36 -6.88
C ALA A 65 9.15 6.21 -7.01
N GLY A 66 8.52 7.26 -7.56
CA GLY A 66 7.12 7.18 -7.98
C GLY A 66 6.91 6.13 -9.07
N LEU A 67 5.66 5.72 -9.24
CA LEU A 67 5.22 4.72 -10.21
C LEU A 67 4.30 5.40 -11.22
N TYR A 68 4.53 5.17 -12.51
CA TYR A 68 3.59 5.52 -13.57
C TYR A 68 2.70 4.31 -13.82
N GLY A 69 1.39 4.48 -13.63
CA GLY A 69 0.38 3.44 -13.82
C GLY A 69 -0.46 3.65 -15.07
N GLU A 70 -1.32 2.68 -15.38
CA GLU A 70 -2.24 2.71 -16.51
C GLU A 70 -3.58 3.37 -16.13
N VAL A 71 -4.07 3.11 -14.91
CA VAL A 71 -5.33 3.68 -14.40
C VAL A 71 -5.12 5.12 -13.95
N GLN A 72 -4.02 5.36 -13.23
CA GLN A 72 -3.60 6.69 -12.84
C GLN A 72 -2.18 6.94 -13.32
N ARG A 73 -1.99 8.08 -14.00
CA ARG A 73 -0.72 8.42 -14.64
C ARG A 73 0.47 8.39 -13.69
N PHE A 74 0.31 8.78 -12.43
CA PHE A 74 1.42 8.85 -11.49
C PHE A 74 0.96 8.60 -10.05
N TYR A 75 1.68 7.72 -9.36
CA TYR A 75 1.61 7.49 -7.93
C TYR A 75 2.95 7.88 -7.29
N SER A 76 2.90 8.66 -6.22
CA SER A 76 4.08 8.97 -5.42
C SER A 76 4.62 7.72 -4.68
N GLY A 77 5.80 7.84 -4.07
CA GLY A 77 6.34 6.83 -3.16
C GLY A 77 5.72 6.85 -1.74
N SER A 78 4.77 7.75 -1.47
CA SER A 78 4.06 7.83 -0.19
C SER A 78 3.11 6.64 -0.02
N GLY A 79 2.64 6.41 1.21
CA GLY A 79 1.63 5.41 1.50
C GLY A 79 1.83 4.70 2.83
N TYR A 80 0.93 3.74 3.06
CA TYR A 80 1.07 2.74 4.11
C TYR A 80 2.02 1.64 3.63
N SER A 81 2.94 1.18 4.46
CA SER A 81 3.90 0.16 4.01
C SER A 81 4.35 -0.80 5.11
N LEU A 82 4.54 -2.05 4.72
CA LEU A 82 5.13 -3.11 5.52
C LEU A 82 6.48 -3.50 4.91
N ASP A 83 7.56 -3.22 5.63
CA ASP A 83 8.91 -3.66 5.27
C ASP A 83 9.22 -5.01 5.93
N ILE A 84 9.42 -6.03 5.09
CA ILE A 84 9.74 -7.40 5.50
C ILE A 84 11.27 -7.60 5.39
N PRO A 85 11.95 -7.88 6.50
CA PRO A 85 13.39 -7.99 6.53
C PRO A 85 13.88 -9.22 5.73
N PRO A 86 15.05 -9.15 5.07
CA PRO A 86 15.54 -10.21 4.18
C PRO A 86 15.59 -11.61 4.82
N ARG A 87 15.92 -11.68 6.11
CA ARG A 87 15.96 -12.94 6.89
C ARG A 87 14.65 -13.73 6.82
N ASN A 88 13.50 -13.04 6.77
CA ASN A 88 12.19 -13.65 6.77
C ASN A 88 11.74 -14.06 5.34
N VAL A 89 12.35 -13.50 4.29
CA VAL A 89 11.98 -13.74 2.88
C VAL A 89 12.60 -15.04 2.33
N THR A 90 13.30 -15.81 3.17
CA THR A 90 13.91 -17.08 2.78
C THR A 90 12.91 -18.24 2.85
N MET A 91 13.13 -19.29 2.05
CA MET A 91 12.27 -20.49 2.06
C MET A 91 12.22 -21.20 3.42
N SER A 92 13.19 -21.00 4.30
CA SER A 92 13.18 -21.56 5.66
C SER A 92 12.24 -20.82 6.62
N HIS A 93 11.85 -19.58 6.30
CA HIS A 93 11.07 -18.69 7.18
C HIS A 93 9.75 -18.21 6.54
N TRP A 94 9.28 -18.87 5.47
CA TRP A 94 8.09 -18.44 4.74
C TRP A 94 6.83 -18.38 5.62
N ARG A 95 6.69 -19.27 6.62
CA ARG A 95 5.56 -19.27 7.56
C ARG A 95 5.57 -18.05 8.47
N ASP A 96 6.73 -17.65 8.96
CA ASP A 96 6.89 -16.45 9.79
C ASP A 96 6.57 -15.19 8.99
N THR A 97 7.00 -15.16 7.72
CA THR A 97 6.62 -14.09 6.78
C THR A 97 5.13 -14.06 6.53
N LEU A 98 4.50 -15.21 6.27
CA LEU A 98 3.06 -15.25 6.04
C LEU A 98 2.28 -14.82 7.28
N HIS A 99 2.69 -15.24 8.47
CA HIS A 99 2.08 -14.82 9.73
C HIS A 99 2.25 -13.32 9.98
N LEU A 100 3.44 -12.76 9.70
CA LEU A 100 3.71 -11.33 9.78
C LEU A 100 2.80 -10.54 8.83
N ILE A 101 2.72 -10.94 7.56
CA ILE A 101 1.84 -10.32 6.56
C ILE A 101 0.39 -10.40 7.01
N ASN A 102 -0.08 -11.58 7.41
CA ASN A 102 -1.47 -11.76 7.84
C ASN A 102 -1.81 -10.91 9.06
N THR A 103 -0.88 -10.78 10.02
CA THR A 103 -1.07 -9.95 11.21
C THR A 103 -1.06 -8.47 10.85
N ALA A 104 -0.11 -8.02 10.03
CA ALA A 104 0.06 -6.62 9.65
C ALA A 104 -1.05 -6.11 8.73
N LEU A 105 -1.48 -6.95 7.77
CA LEU A 105 -2.48 -6.62 6.76
C LEU A 105 -3.88 -7.18 7.09
N SER A 106 -4.08 -7.68 8.32
CA SER A 106 -5.38 -8.07 8.86
C SER A 106 -6.36 -6.89 8.85
N ASP A 107 -7.66 -7.16 8.95
CA ASP A 107 -8.77 -6.20 9.08
C ASP A 107 -8.61 -4.87 8.32
N ALA A 108 -9.24 -4.85 7.13
CA ALA A 108 -9.50 -3.66 6.31
C ALA A 108 -8.26 -2.89 5.81
N TRP A 109 -7.07 -3.50 5.79
CA TRP A 109 -5.89 -2.89 5.15
C TRP A 109 -6.18 -2.64 3.66
N LEU A 110 -6.64 -3.68 2.95
CA LEU A 110 -7.29 -3.52 1.64
C LEU A 110 -8.77 -3.17 1.85
N SER A 111 -9.18 -2.04 1.29
CA SER A 111 -10.58 -1.59 1.34
C SER A 111 -10.98 -0.79 0.09
N THR A 112 -12.23 -0.33 0.01
CA THR A 112 -12.84 0.30 -1.18
C THR A 112 -12.17 1.61 -1.62
N ASN A 113 -11.35 2.22 -0.77
CA ASN A 113 -10.59 3.42 -1.07
C ASN A 113 -9.13 3.15 -1.45
N THR A 114 -8.73 1.89 -1.53
CA THR A 114 -7.43 1.48 -2.07
C THR A 114 -7.35 1.85 -3.55
N ARG A 115 -6.23 2.40 -4.00
CA ARG A 115 -5.99 2.73 -5.42
C ARG A 115 -4.74 2.10 -5.99
N LEU A 116 -3.75 1.84 -5.14
CA LEU A 116 -2.53 1.16 -5.52
C LEU A 116 -2.10 0.22 -4.40
N VAL A 117 -1.71 -0.99 -4.78
CA VAL A 117 -0.91 -1.89 -3.95
C VAL A 117 0.34 -2.25 -4.74
N THR A 118 1.49 -2.16 -4.09
CA THR A 118 2.78 -2.53 -4.68
C THR A 118 3.49 -3.56 -3.83
N ILE A 119 4.09 -4.55 -4.49
CA ILE A 119 4.98 -5.53 -3.88
C ILE A 119 6.35 -5.29 -4.51
N GLU A 120 7.30 -4.83 -3.69
CA GLU A 120 8.62 -4.39 -4.12
C GLU A 120 9.71 -5.32 -3.55
N MET A 121 10.54 -5.86 -4.43
CA MET A 121 11.57 -6.84 -4.09
C MET A 121 12.89 -6.44 -4.74
N LEU A 122 13.96 -6.53 -3.96
CA LEU A 122 15.33 -6.44 -4.43
C LEU A 122 15.93 -7.84 -4.32
N MET A 123 16.38 -8.39 -5.44
CA MET A 123 17.04 -9.68 -5.52
C MET A 123 18.49 -9.46 -5.93
N GLU A 124 19.40 -10.16 -5.27
CA GLU A 124 20.82 -10.15 -5.59
C GLU A 124 21.14 -11.39 -6.42
N ASN A 125 21.74 -11.20 -7.58
CA ASN A 125 22.32 -12.28 -8.36
C ASN A 125 23.83 -12.31 -8.11
N LYS A 126 24.26 -13.23 -7.25
CA LYS A 126 25.67 -13.40 -6.86
C LYS A 126 26.56 -13.93 -7.98
N GLU A 127 25.99 -14.66 -8.94
CA GLU A 127 26.74 -15.24 -10.06
C GLU A 127 27.06 -14.18 -11.13
N LEU A 128 26.13 -13.24 -11.35
CA LEU A 128 26.29 -12.15 -12.32
C LEU A 128 26.78 -10.83 -11.70
N GLY A 129 26.94 -10.77 -10.37
CA GLY A 129 27.40 -9.57 -9.66
C GLY A 129 26.43 -8.39 -9.77
N GLY A 130 25.12 -8.65 -9.81
CA GLY A 130 24.10 -7.63 -10.08
C GLY A 130 22.88 -7.71 -9.19
N HIS A 131 22.01 -6.69 -9.31
CA HIS A 131 20.73 -6.62 -8.60
C HIS A 131 19.56 -6.56 -9.58
N VAL A 132 18.48 -7.25 -9.24
CA VAL A 132 17.21 -7.18 -9.95
C VAL A 132 16.18 -6.58 -9.02
N VAL A 133 15.54 -5.49 -9.45
CA VAL A 133 14.41 -4.88 -8.75
C VAL A 133 13.12 -5.34 -9.44
N VAL A 134 12.24 -5.96 -8.66
CA VAL A 134 10.90 -6.34 -9.11
C VAL A 134 9.88 -5.48 -8.38
N LYS A 135 9.00 -4.84 -9.13
CA LYS A 135 7.84 -4.10 -8.61
C LYS A 135 6.59 -4.65 -9.26
N LEU A 136 5.77 -5.34 -8.48
CA LEU A 136 4.44 -5.75 -8.90
C LEU A 136 3.46 -4.68 -8.45
N ALA A 137 2.70 -4.11 -9.37
CA ALA A 137 1.71 -3.08 -9.10
C ALA A 137 0.31 -3.61 -9.40
N VAL A 138 -0.60 -3.42 -8.45
CA VAL A 138 -2.02 -3.69 -8.59
C VAL A 138 -2.75 -2.37 -8.44
N GLU A 139 -3.28 -1.86 -9.55
CA GLU A 139 -4.11 -0.66 -9.58
C GLU A 139 -5.56 -1.03 -9.30
N CYS A 140 -6.16 -0.42 -8.28
CA CYS A 140 -7.56 -0.62 -7.92
C CYS A 140 -8.37 0.57 -8.44
N THR A 141 -9.25 0.33 -9.40
CA THR A 141 -10.08 1.40 -9.96
C THR A 141 -11.14 1.84 -8.95
N ALA A 142 -11.65 3.06 -9.11
CA ALA A 142 -12.75 3.54 -8.28
C ALA A 142 -14.07 2.78 -8.48
N ALA A 143 -14.16 1.96 -9.54
CA ALA A 143 -15.35 1.18 -9.87
C ALA A 143 -15.44 -0.15 -9.09
N GLY A 144 -14.33 -0.62 -8.49
CA GLY A 144 -14.22 -1.95 -7.90
C GLY A 144 -13.56 -2.91 -8.88
#